data_AF-A0A925JTK8-F1
#
_entry.id   AF-A0A925JTK8-F1
#
_cell.length_a   1.000
_cell.length_b   1.000
_cell.length_c   1.000
_cell.angle_alpha   90.00
_cell.angle_beta   90.00
_cell.angle_gamma   90.00
#
_symmetry.space_group_name_H-M   'P 1'
#
loop_
_entity.id
_entity.type
_entity.pdbx_description
1 polymer ?
#
loop_
_entity_poly.entity_id
_entity_poly.type
_entity_poly.pdbx_seq_one_letter_code
_entity_poly.pdbx_strand_id
1 'polypeptide(L)'
;MKHISSCSLTFFAFTALTYAQVSPAQGPVAPAPNSVIQQLSVEGFLTLMVRGSIEQQITDMNATLAAGDSQRARLSLEQVSVWSPWLTQTQHTVRPNDRYVKVPYIVELKVSNIEWKQGSKWLSYPWSRKISMAIDVNNFCTGWQWGGGNIKIVAEPQRPYLDPDPGWTEGIVNFFLNGHLVPYVNTKMQAALTTPGGVSQTLPARCNSLQAFAGDPNTRSDDAVQWTTPRFRVPPVTIPLTVRPTHIKRLKARTLAGNVLYQAVEAPGFEFWAGYGTWFVQLPPMIEDQTVALAAPAIEAVPKPNGSTALVVIASTIHQATESNFHTFTSATNFGNGTQKVTIYKTYFEPPKPPYSPKPRKHTVAAYEVTFDIVAPYQYATSPTLESGETID
;
A
#
# COMPACT_ATOMS: atom_id res chain seq x y z
N MET A 1 5.76 -54.08 52.87
CA MET A 1 5.69 -54.02 51.40
C MET A 1 4.44 -53.24 51.04
N LYS A 2 4.62 -52.02 50.51
CA LYS A 2 3.53 -51.08 50.16
C LYS A 2 3.34 -51.13 48.65
N HIS A 3 2.13 -51.46 48.19
CA HIS A 3 1.73 -51.24 46.80
C HIS A 3 1.40 -49.77 46.60
N ILE A 4 2.15 -49.10 45.72
CA ILE A 4 1.85 -47.75 45.24
C ILE A 4 1.15 -47.90 43.90
N SER A 5 -0.11 -47.51 43.85
CA SER A 5 -0.93 -47.40 42.64
C SER A 5 -0.41 -46.24 41.79
N SER A 6 0.07 -46.53 40.58
CA SER A 6 0.48 -45.51 39.61
C SER A 6 -0.74 -44.96 38.90
N CYS A 7 -1.06 -43.69 39.15
CA CYS A 7 -2.05 -42.92 38.43
C CYS A 7 -1.36 -42.26 37.22
N SER A 8 -1.59 -42.77 36.01
CA SER A 8 -1.12 -42.13 34.77
C SER A 8 -2.02 -40.92 34.46
N LEU A 9 -1.53 -39.72 34.75
CA LEU A 9 -2.08 -38.48 34.22
C LEU A 9 -1.67 -38.35 32.74
N THR A 10 -2.58 -38.64 31.82
CA THR A 10 -2.43 -38.30 30.41
C THR A 10 -2.81 -36.83 30.22
N PHE A 11 -1.80 -35.96 30.11
CA PHE A 11 -1.97 -34.56 29.77
C PHE A 11 -2.28 -34.45 28.25
N PHE A 12 -3.55 -34.42 27.88
CA PHE A 12 -3.96 -34.02 26.53
C PHE A 12 -3.87 -32.49 26.44
N ALA A 13 -2.73 -31.99 25.98
CA ALA A 13 -2.62 -30.61 25.51
C ALA A 13 -3.29 -30.51 24.14
N PHE A 14 -4.59 -30.23 24.12
CA PHE A 14 -5.24 -29.68 22.93
C PHE A 14 -4.70 -28.25 22.73
N THR A 15 -3.65 -28.11 21.94
CA THR A 15 -3.36 -26.83 21.27
C THR A 15 -4.41 -26.64 20.19
N ALA A 16 -5.59 -26.17 20.61
CA ALA A 16 -6.48 -25.47 19.68
C ALA A 16 -5.67 -24.30 19.12
N LEU A 17 -5.29 -24.39 17.85
CA LEU A 17 -4.86 -23.25 17.06
C LEU A 17 -6.02 -22.26 17.07
N THR A 18 -6.03 -21.39 18.07
CA THR A 18 -6.75 -20.13 18.00
C THR A 18 -6.13 -19.40 16.82
N TYR A 19 -6.85 -19.35 15.70
CA TYR A 19 -6.64 -18.28 14.73
C TYR A 19 -6.86 -16.99 15.52
N ALA A 20 -5.79 -16.45 16.11
CA ALA A 20 -5.76 -15.09 16.59
C ALA A 20 -6.23 -14.26 15.40
N GLN A 21 -7.35 -13.61 15.60
CA GLN A 21 -8.10 -12.92 14.57
C GLN A 21 -7.28 -11.71 14.14
N VAL A 22 -6.47 -11.95 13.10
CA VAL A 22 -5.59 -11.00 12.46
C VAL A 22 -6.46 -9.84 12.00
N SER A 23 -6.36 -8.71 12.71
CA SER A 23 -7.06 -7.48 12.33
C SER A 23 -6.82 -7.21 10.85
N PRO A 24 -7.82 -6.77 10.06
CA PRO A 24 -7.64 -6.22 8.72
C PRO A 24 -6.43 -5.28 8.58
N ALA A 25 -5.99 -4.64 9.67
CA ALA A 25 -4.76 -3.86 9.77
C ALA A 25 -3.44 -4.67 9.61
N GLN A 26 -3.47 -5.99 9.42
CA GLN A 26 -2.28 -6.85 9.30
C GLN A 26 -2.14 -7.53 7.93
N GLY A 27 -3.07 -7.34 7.00
CA GLY A 27 -3.02 -7.87 5.62
C GLY A 27 -3.17 -9.38 5.48
N PRO A 28 -3.14 -9.90 4.23
CA PRO A 28 -3.32 -11.32 3.99
C PRO A 28 -2.35 -12.13 4.84
N VAL A 29 -2.87 -13.16 5.50
CA VAL A 29 -2.06 -14.08 6.30
C VAL A 29 -1.05 -14.80 5.42
N ALA A 30 0.05 -15.27 6.01
CA ALA A 30 0.91 -16.22 5.32
C ALA A 30 0.13 -17.54 5.09
N PRO A 31 0.37 -18.26 3.97
CA PRO A 31 -0.09 -19.63 3.77
C PRO A 31 0.10 -20.51 5.01
N ALA A 32 -0.92 -21.27 5.41
CA ALA A 32 -0.75 -22.26 6.48
C ALA A 32 0.15 -23.42 5.97
N PRO A 33 0.92 -24.11 6.84
CA PRO A 33 1.95 -25.08 6.45
C PRO A 33 1.50 -26.23 5.52
N ASN A 34 0.19 -26.53 5.45
CA ASN A 34 -0.38 -27.61 4.63
C ASN A 34 -1.34 -27.11 3.52
N SER A 35 -1.25 -25.82 3.18
CA SER A 35 -2.09 -25.24 2.14
C SER A 35 -1.59 -25.60 0.75
N VAL A 36 -2.50 -25.70 -0.23
CA VAL A 36 -2.09 -25.79 -1.63
C VAL A 36 -1.63 -24.39 -2.06
N ILE A 37 -0.34 -24.26 -2.31
CA ILE A 37 0.29 -23.00 -2.69
C ILE A 37 0.19 -22.84 -4.20
N GLN A 38 -0.32 -21.69 -4.62
CA GLN A 38 -0.24 -21.18 -5.97
C GLN A 38 0.95 -20.23 -6.05
N GLN A 39 1.61 -20.19 -7.21
CA GLN A 39 2.82 -19.39 -7.39
C GLN A 39 2.81 -18.65 -8.71
N LEU A 40 3.35 -17.44 -8.68
CA LEU A 40 3.66 -16.60 -9.83
C LEU A 40 5.17 -16.43 -9.85
N SER A 41 5.83 -17.02 -10.86
CA SER A 41 7.28 -16.90 -11.01
C SER A 41 7.65 -15.43 -11.26
N VAL A 42 8.65 -14.95 -10.53
CA VAL A 42 9.21 -13.62 -10.75
C VAL A 42 9.85 -13.57 -12.13
N GLU A 43 10.79 -14.47 -12.42
CA GLU A 43 11.49 -14.49 -13.72
C GLU A 43 10.57 -14.92 -14.87
N GLY A 44 9.82 -16.01 -14.69
CA GLY A 44 9.01 -16.62 -15.75
C GLY A 44 7.72 -15.87 -16.10
N PHE A 45 7.31 -14.88 -15.30
CA PHE A 45 6.08 -14.11 -15.56
C PHE A 45 6.24 -12.62 -15.32
N LEU A 46 6.62 -12.20 -14.10
CA LEU A 46 6.68 -10.77 -13.77
C LEU A 46 7.76 -10.03 -14.58
N THR A 47 8.95 -10.62 -14.72
CA THR A 47 10.03 -10.06 -15.53
C THR A 47 9.63 -9.95 -17.00
N LEU A 48 8.94 -10.96 -17.55
CA LEU A 48 8.45 -10.91 -18.93
C LEU A 48 7.39 -9.82 -19.13
N MET A 49 6.47 -9.65 -18.17
CA MET A 49 5.49 -8.57 -18.19
C MET A 49 6.16 -7.19 -18.16
N VAL A 50 7.12 -6.99 -17.24
CA VAL A 50 7.88 -5.74 -17.12
C VAL A 50 8.64 -5.45 -18.41
N ARG A 51 9.36 -6.45 -18.94
CA ARG A 51 10.13 -6.33 -20.19
C ARG A 51 9.24 -5.96 -21.37
N GLY A 52 8.13 -6.67 -21.56
CA GLY A 52 7.17 -6.38 -22.62
C GLY A 52 6.57 -4.97 -22.52
N SER A 53 6.22 -4.52 -21.31
CA SER A 53 5.73 -3.16 -21.08
C SER A 53 6.77 -2.10 -21.41
N ILE A 54 8.04 -2.32 -21.05
CA ILE A 54 9.14 -1.41 -21.35
C ILE A 54 9.42 -1.35 -22.84
N GLU A 55 9.48 -2.50 -23.52
CA GLU A 55 9.74 -2.57 -24.96
C GLU A 55 8.66 -1.88 -25.77
N GLN A 56 7.39 -2.00 -25.36
CA GLN A 56 6.30 -1.24 -25.95
C GLN A 56 6.49 0.28 -25.77
N GLN A 57 6.78 0.72 -24.54
CA GLN A 57 7.03 2.14 -24.28
C GLN A 57 8.26 2.68 -25.03
N ILE A 58 9.34 1.92 -25.13
CA ILE A 58 10.52 2.28 -25.93
C ILE A 58 10.14 2.47 -27.39
N THR A 59 9.27 1.61 -27.94
CA THR A 59 8.80 1.72 -29.32
C THR A 59 8.02 3.02 -29.53
N ASP A 60 7.10 3.34 -28.63
CA ASP A 60 6.30 4.57 -28.68
C ASP A 60 7.16 5.83 -28.52
N MET A 61 8.13 5.79 -27.60
CA MET A 61 9.09 6.87 -27.38
C MET A 61 10.01 7.06 -28.59
N ASN A 62 10.50 5.98 -29.19
CA ASN A 62 11.33 6.06 -30.39
C ASN A 62 10.57 6.66 -31.58
N ALA A 63 9.29 6.35 -31.74
CA ALA A 63 8.45 7.00 -32.76
C ALA A 63 8.32 8.51 -32.50
N THR A 64 8.12 8.90 -31.25
CA THR A 64 8.04 10.32 -30.84
C THR A 64 9.36 11.05 -31.07
N LEU A 65 10.48 10.45 -30.67
CA LEU A 65 11.83 11.01 -30.85
C LEU A 65 12.23 11.10 -32.32
N ALA A 66 11.81 10.16 -33.16
CA ALA A 66 12.04 10.20 -34.61
C ALA A 66 11.26 11.35 -35.28
N ALA A 67 10.06 11.66 -34.78
CA ALA A 67 9.22 12.77 -35.24
C ALA A 67 9.64 14.14 -34.68
N GLY A 68 10.63 14.19 -33.77
CA GLY A 68 11.08 15.43 -33.14
C GLY A 68 11.74 16.42 -34.11
N ASP A 69 11.34 17.70 -34.00
CA ASP A 69 11.84 18.79 -34.86
C ASP A 69 13.12 19.48 -34.35
N SER A 70 13.48 19.24 -33.09
CA SER A 70 14.62 19.91 -32.43
C SER A 70 15.65 18.94 -31.84
N GLN A 71 15.23 17.72 -31.50
CA GLN A 71 16.06 16.70 -30.86
C GLN A 71 15.62 15.32 -31.34
N ARG A 72 16.58 14.41 -31.52
CA ARG A 72 16.37 13.02 -31.88
C ARG A 72 17.27 12.14 -31.03
N ALA A 73 16.77 10.96 -30.69
CA ALA A 73 17.53 9.93 -30.01
C ALA A 73 16.86 8.58 -30.27
N ARG A 74 17.60 7.51 -30.02
CA ARG A 74 17.10 6.15 -30.05
C ARG A 74 17.32 5.48 -28.71
N LEU A 75 16.24 5.04 -28.09
CA LEU A 75 16.20 4.25 -26.88
C LEU A 75 16.25 2.75 -27.23
N SER A 76 17.00 1.99 -26.44
CA SER A 76 16.99 0.53 -26.46
C SER A 76 17.15 -0.02 -25.06
N LEU A 77 16.48 -1.12 -24.76
CA LEU A 77 16.64 -1.82 -23.49
C LEU A 77 18.03 -2.47 -23.43
N GLU A 78 18.82 -2.12 -22.41
CA GLU A 78 20.14 -2.70 -22.20
C GLU A 78 20.07 -3.85 -21.21
N GLN A 79 19.49 -3.59 -20.03
CA GLN A 79 19.42 -4.57 -18.96
C GLN A 79 18.14 -4.41 -18.13
N VAL A 80 17.62 -5.53 -17.63
CA VAL A 80 16.59 -5.57 -16.58
C VAL A 80 17.14 -6.42 -15.46
N SER A 81 17.44 -5.79 -14.33
CA SER A 81 17.88 -6.45 -13.10
C SER A 81 16.68 -6.56 -12.17
N VAL A 82 16.49 -7.74 -11.57
CA VAL A 82 15.41 -8.03 -10.61
C VAL A 82 16.01 -8.49 -9.29
N TRP A 83 15.47 -8.04 -8.15
CA TRP A 83 15.85 -8.60 -6.85
C TRP A 83 14.73 -9.44 -6.27
N SER A 84 15.12 -10.28 -5.31
CA SER A 84 14.21 -11.21 -4.67
C SER A 84 13.01 -10.53 -4.04
N PRO A 85 11.83 -11.16 -4.10
CA PRO A 85 10.61 -10.60 -3.56
C PRO A 85 10.68 -10.55 -2.04
N TRP A 86 10.03 -9.56 -1.44
CA TRP A 86 9.75 -9.57 -0.01
C TRP A 86 8.34 -9.09 0.29
N LEU A 87 7.79 -9.59 1.40
CA LEU A 87 6.52 -9.13 1.90
C LEU A 87 6.73 -7.82 2.65
N THR A 88 5.99 -6.78 2.26
CA THR A 88 5.99 -5.51 2.97
C THR A 88 4.56 -5.01 3.14
N GLN A 89 4.40 -3.92 3.87
CA GLN A 89 3.11 -3.30 4.15
C GLN A 89 3.03 -1.96 3.44
N THR A 90 1.84 -1.56 3.00
CA THR A 90 1.65 -0.19 2.52
C THR A 90 2.03 0.82 3.60
N GLN A 91 2.45 2.02 3.18
CA GLN A 91 2.66 3.14 4.11
C GLN A 91 1.33 3.65 4.72
N HIS A 92 0.20 3.16 4.21
CA HIS A 92 -1.11 3.39 4.80
C HIS A 92 -1.25 2.52 6.04
N THR A 93 -0.77 3.03 7.18
CA THR A 93 -0.78 2.33 8.47
C THR A 93 -2.18 2.00 9.00
N VAL A 94 -3.23 2.53 8.36
CA VAL A 94 -4.60 2.34 8.82
C VAL A 94 -5.60 2.03 7.73
N ARG A 95 -5.25 1.90 6.44
CA ARG A 95 -6.19 1.23 5.51
C ARG A 95 -6.25 -0.26 5.89
N PRO A 96 -7.28 -1.04 5.51
CA PRO A 96 -7.18 -2.49 5.58
C PRO A 96 -5.86 -2.86 4.91
N ASN A 97 -4.92 -3.36 5.71
CA ASN A 97 -3.51 -3.22 5.41
C ASN A 97 -3.21 -4.14 4.24
N ASP A 98 -2.98 -3.55 3.09
CA ASP A 98 -2.53 -4.30 1.93
C ASP A 98 -1.08 -4.71 2.20
N ARG A 99 -0.86 -5.86 2.86
CA ARG A 99 0.43 -6.52 2.70
C ARG A 99 0.54 -6.90 1.24
N TYR A 100 1.64 -6.49 0.63
CA TYR A 100 1.92 -6.76 -0.75
C TYR A 100 3.31 -7.35 -0.86
N VAL A 101 3.47 -8.19 -1.87
CA VAL A 101 4.79 -8.70 -2.22
C VAL A 101 5.40 -7.71 -3.19
N LYS A 102 6.46 -7.06 -2.74
CA LYS A 102 7.24 -6.13 -3.52
C LYS A 102 8.32 -6.90 -4.27
N VAL A 103 8.41 -6.66 -5.57
CA VAL A 103 9.48 -7.16 -6.44
C VAL A 103 10.13 -5.95 -7.11
N PRO A 104 11.32 -5.54 -6.67
CA PRO A 104 11.98 -4.39 -7.26
C PRO A 104 12.72 -4.79 -8.54
N TYR A 105 12.72 -3.86 -9.48
CA TYR A 105 13.47 -3.94 -10.72
C TYR A 105 14.31 -2.68 -10.89
N ILE A 106 15.43 -2.81 -11.59
CA ILE A 106 16.20 -1.71 -12.16
C ILE A 106 16.31 -2.00 -13.64
N VAL A 107 15.87 -1.03 -14.42
CA VAL A 107 15.91 -1.05 -15.87
C VAL A 107 16.98 -0.09 -16.31
N GLU A 108 17.90 -0.60 -17.12
CA GLU A 108 18.91 0.21 -17.80
C GLU A 108 18.53 0.33 -19.28
N LEU A 109 18.39 1.56 -19.72
CA LEU A 109 18.13 1.93 -21.10
C LEU A 109 19.37 2.59 -21.68
N LYS A 110 19.74 2.17 -22.88
CA LYS A 110 20.76 2.83 -23.67
C LYS A 110 20.11 3.86 -24.59
N VAL A 111 20.62 5.08 -24.55
CA VAL A 111 20.30 6.16 -25.48
C VAL A 111 21.43 6.27 -26.49
N SER A 112 21.10 6.13 -27.77
CA SER A 112 22.02 6.16 -28.89
C SER A 112 21.52 7.14 -29.96
N ASN A 113 22.33 7.43 -30.97
CA ASN A 113 21.98 8.32 -32.09
C ASN A 113 21.40 9.65 -31.60
N ILE A 114 22.04 10.25 -30.60
CA ILE A 114 21.59 11.50 -30.01
C ILE A 114 21.94 12.63 -30.96
N GLU A 115 20.95 13.41 -31.39
CA GLU A 115 21.13 14.53 -32.30
C GLU A 115 20.30 15.73 -31.84
N TRP A 116 20.81 16.93 -32.05
CA TRP A 116 20.03 18.16 -31.84
C TRP A 116 20.24 19.15 -32.98
N LYS A 117 19.24 19.99 -33.18
CA LYS A 117 19.26 21.01 -34.23
C LYS A 117 19.90 22.29 -33.71
N GLN A 118 20.96 22.76 -34.38
CA GLN A 118 21.54 24.09 -34.16
C GLN A 118 21.40 24.89 -35.46
N GLY A 119 20.42 25.79 -35.49
CA GLY A 119 20.01 26.49 -36.71
C GLY A 119 19.34 25.54 -37.70
N SER A 120 19.90 25.40 -38.91
CA SER A 120 19.41 24.48 -39.95
C SER A 120 20.14 23.13 -39.99
N LYS A 121 21.16 22.92 -39.16
CA LYS A 121 21.99 21.71 -39.16
C LYS A 121 21.71 20.83 -37.95
N TRP A 122 21.76 19.52 -38.16
CA TRP A 122 21.77 18.52 -37.10
C TRP A 122 23.21 18.27 -36.64
N LEU A 123 23.40 18.28 -35.33
CA LEU A 123 24.66 17.92 -34.68
C LEU A 123 24.47 16.58 -34.00
N SER A 124 25.24 15.59 -34.44
CA SER A 124 25.21 14.25 -33.88
C SER A 124 26.20 14.15 -32.73
N TYR A 125 25.75 13.54 -31.65
CA TYR A 125 26.54 13.20 -30.49
C TYR A 125 27.02 11.76 -30.61
N PRO A 126 28.34 11.51 -30.71
CA PRO A 126 28.85 10.20 -31.08
C PRO A 126 28.82 9.19 -29.92
N TRP A 127 28.54 9.63 -28.69
CA TRP A 127 28.51 8.75 -27.51
C TRP A 127 27.09 8.38 -27.13
N SER A 128 26.94 7.16 -26.60
CA SER A 128 25.68 6.72 -25.99
C SER A 128 25.62 7.13 -24.53
N ARG A 129 24.40 7.22 -24.00
CA ARG A 129 24.12 7.46 -22.58
C ARG A 129 23.35 6.29 -21.99
N LYS A 130 23.46 6.13 -20.67
CA LYS A 130 22.63 5.18 -19.93
C LYS A 130 21.62 5.93 -19.07
N ILE A 131 20.37 5.50 -19.14
CA ILE A 131 19.31 5.93 -18.25
C ILE A 131 18.96 4.73 -17.39
N SER A 132 18.91 4.94 -16.10
CA SER A 132 18.57 3.91 -15.13
C SER A 132 17.28 4.31 -14.43
N MET A 133 16.39 3.33 -14.23
CA MET A 133 15.09 3.55 -13.62
C MET A 133 14.73 2.38 -12.71
N ALA A 134 14.37 2.69 -11.46
CA ALA A 134 13.79 1.69 -10.57
C ALA A 134 12.30 1.50 -10.89
N ILE A 135 11.82 0.27 -10.89
CA ILE A 135 10.40 -0.06 -11.01
C ILE A 135 10.04 -0.96 -9.84
N ASP A 136 9.06 -0.54 -9.04
CA ASP A 136 8.53 -1.35 -7.96
C ASP A 136 7.28 -2.10 -8.47
N VAL A 137 7.35 -3.43 -8.54
CA VAL A 137 6.19 -4.27 -8.87
C VAL A 137 5.55 -4.77 -7.58
N ASN A 138 4.39 -4.21 -7.28
CA ASN A 138 3.64 -4.45 -6.06
C ASN A 138 2.50 -5.45 -6.35
N ASN A 139 2.55 -6.62 -5.71
CA ASN A 139 1.57 -7.68 -5.87
C ASN A 139 0.66 -7.72 -4.64
N PHE A 140 -0.63 -7.52 -4.85
CA PHE A 140 -1.66 -7.46 -3.82
C PHE A 140 -2.60 -8.64 -3.96
N CYS A 141 -3.16 -9.11 -2.85
CA CYS A 141 -4.30 -10.02 -2.88
C CYS A 141 -5.57 -9.22 -2.51
N THR A 142 -6.16 -8.51 -3.47
CA THR A 142 -7.30 -7.62 -3.21
C THR A 142 -8.58 -8.40 -2.93
N GLY A 143 -9.25 -8.18 -1.81
CA GLY A 143 -10.47 -8.94 -1.47
C GLY A 143 -10.21 -10.28 -0.76
N TRP A 144 -8.97 -10.53 -0.32
CA TRP A 144 -8.52 -11.76 0.35
C TRP A 144 -9.37 -12.17 1.54
N GLN A 145 -9.84 -11.18 2.30
CA GLN A 145 -10.69 -11.30 3.47
C GLN A 145 -12.04 -11.99 3.23
N TRP A 146 -12.54 -11.94 2.00
CA TRP A 146 -13.85 -12.46 1.64
C TRP A 146 -13.77 -13.94 1.25
N GLY A 147 -12.58 -14.54 1.37
CA GLY A 147 -12.33 -15.89 0.88
C GLY A 147 -12.52 -15.97 -0.64
N GLY A 148 -12.17 -14.91 -1.38
CA GLY A 148 -12.30 -14.88 -2.84
C GLY A 148 -11.59 -13.72 -3.53
N GLY A 149 -10.51 -13.20 -2.94
CA GLY A 149 -9.78 -12.06 -3.49
C GLY A 149 -9.11 -12.34 -4.83
N ASN A 150 -8.69 -11.30 -5.54
CA ASN A 150 -7.94 -11.40 -6.79
C ASN A 150 -6.53 -10.85 -6.64
N ILE A 151 -5.56 -11.48 -7.31
CA ILE A 151 -4.21 -10.95 -7.39
C ILE A 151 -4.21 -9.69 -8.27
N LYS A 152 -3.84 -8.55 -7.68
CA LYS A 152 -3.65 -7.28 -8.39
C LYS A 152 -2.17 -6.94 -8.42
N ILE A 153 -1.65 -6.67 -9.60
CA ILE A 153 -0.26 -6.32 -9.85
C ILE A 153 -0.25 -4.83 -10.22
N VAL A 154 0.64 -4.07 -9.61
CA VAL A 154 0.84 -2.65 -9.89
C VAL A 154 2.33 -2.41 -10.09
N ALA A 155 2.73 -1.95 -11.26
CA ALA A 155 4.09 -1.52 -11.56
C ALA A 155 4.19 0.00 -11.40
N GLU A 156 5.06 0.44 -10.49
CA GLU A 156 5.30 1.84 -10.16
C GLU A 156 6.72 2.23 -10.59
N PRO A 157 6.88 2.78 -11.80
CA PRO A 157 8.17 3.31 -12.24
C PRO A 157 8.51 4.57 -11.44
N GLN A 158 9.73 4.60 -10.92
CA GLN A 158 10.29 5.79 -10.28
C GLN A 158 10.83 6.75 -11.34
N ARG A 159 11.19 7.96 -10.92
CA ARG A 159 11.77 8.94 -11.83
C ARG A 159 13.07 8.38 -12.43
N PRO A 160 13.22 8.35 -13.77
CA PRO A 160 14.45 7.90 -14.40
C PRO A 160 15.59 8.87 -14.08
N TYR A 161 16.80 8.32 -13.91
CA TYR A 161 18.02 9.09 -13.72
C TYR A 161 19.02 8.80 -14.84
N LEU A 162 19.79 9.82 -15.20
CA LEU A 162 20.84 9.71 -16.21
C LEU A 162 22.14 9.36 -15.50
N ASP A 163 22.85 8.34 -15.96
CA ASP A 163 24.14 7.99 -15.36
C ASP A 163 25.14 9.15 -15.56
N PRO A 164 25.82 9.57 -14.49
CA PRO A 164 26.70 10.75 -14.53
C PRO A 164 28.01 10.47 -15.26
N ASP A 165 28.39 9.20 -15.43
CA ASP A 165 29.72 8.82 -15.90
C ASP A 165 29.80 8.85 -17.43
N PRO A 166 30.55 9.82 -18.01
CA PRO A 166 30.89 9.76 -19.41
C PRO A 166 31.89 8.62 -19.66
N GLY A 167 31.82 8.01 -20.84
CA GLY A 167 32.83 7.05 -21.26
C GLY A 167 34.22 7.69 -21.32
N TRP A 168 35.30 6.90 -21.23
CA TRP A 168 36.67 7.44 -21.22
C TRP A 168 36.99 8.40 -22.39
N THR A 169 36.57 8.06 -23.62
CA THR A 169 36.79 8.91 -24.81
C THR A 169 35.99 10.22 -24.78
N GLU A 170 34.85 10.21 -24.11
CA GLU A 170 34.00 11.37 -23.90
C GLU A 170 34.52 12.27 -22.79
N GLY A 171 35.09 11.68 -21.74
CA GLY A 171 35.83 12.41 -20.70
C GLY A 171 37.00 13.20 -21.29
N ILE A 172 37.70 12.65 -22.29
CA ILE A 172 38.77 13.35 -23.01
C ILE A 172 38.24 14.54 -23.81
N VAL A 173 37.17 14.37 -24.60
CA VAL A 173 36.60 15.49 -25.38
C VAL A 173 35.95 16.54 -24.47
N ASN A 174 35.30 16.10 -23.38
CA ASN A 174 34.77 16.99 -22.36
C ASN A 174 35.89 17.82 -21.71
N PHE A 175 37.04 17.21 -21.42
CA PHE A 175 38.23 17.92 -20.92
C PHE A 175 38.72 18.99 -21.92
N PHE A 176 38.78 18.67 -23.22
CA PHE A 176 39.14 19.65 -24.26
C PHE A 176 38.09 20.75 -24.50
N LEU A 177 36.84 20.53 -24.10
CA LEU A 177 35.75 21.50 -24.14
C LEU A 177 35.52 22.17 -22.77
N ASN A 178 36.55 22.26 -21.93
CA ASN A 178 36.52 22.87 -20.60
C ASN A 178 35.43 22.33 -19.66
N GLY A 179 35.07 21.05 -19.82
CA GLY A 179 34.09 20.37 -18.97
C GLY A 179 32.63 20.70 -19.26
N HIS A 180 32.31 21.44 -20.33
CA HIS A 180 30.95 21.91 -20.62
C HIS A 180 30.09 20.93 -21.43
N LEU A 181 30.70 19.98 -22.14
CA LEU A 181 30.00 19.07 -23.05
C LEU A 181 29.06 18.12 -22.29
N VAL A 182 29.58 17.46 -21.26
CA VAL A 182 28.83 16.47 -20.47
C VAL A 182 27.68 17.12 -19.69
N PRO A 183 27.86 18.25 -18.96
CA PRO A 183 26.76 18.94 -18.28
C PRO A 183 25.67 19.46 -19.22
N TYR A 184 26.05 19.95 -20.41
CA TYR A 184 25.10 20.47 -21.40
C TYR A 184 24.19 19.37 -21.93
N VAL A 185 24.77 18.24 -22.35
CA VAL A 185 24.01 17.08 -22.85
C VAL A 185 23.14 16.48 -21.73
N ASN A 186 23.69 16.34 -20.52
CA ASN A 186 22.95 15.79 -19.39
C ASN A 186 21.75 16.65 -19.00
N THR A 187 21.87 17.98 -19.04
CA THR A 187 20.76 18.90 -18.75
C THR A 187 19.67 18.83 -19.81
N LYS A 188 20.03 18.76 -21.10
CA LYS A 188 19.06 18.60 -22.20
C LYS A 188 18.32 17.27 -22.11
N MET A 189 19.02 16.20 -21.77
CA MET A 189 18.41 14.89 -21.60
C MET A 189 17.52 14.82 -20.35
N GLN A 190 17.98 15.34 -19.21
CA GLN A 190 17.18 15.39 -17.98
C GLN A 190 15.89 16.19 -18.14
N ALA A 191 15.90 17.27 -18.94
CA ALA A 191 14.70 18.03 -19.25
C ALA A 191 13.67 17.25 -20.09
N ALA A 192 14.11 16.23 -20.84
CA ALA A 192 13.26 15.37 -21.65
C ALA A 192 12.80 14.10 -20.91
N LEU A 193 13.32 13.81 -19.72
CA LEU A 193 12.96 12.65 -18.92
C LEU A 193 11.61 12.86 -18.22
N THR A 194 10.56 12.23 -18.74
CA THR A 194 9.26 12.08 -18.06
C THR A 194 9.17 10.72 -17.40
N THR A 195 8.58 10.64 -16.20
CA THR A 195 8.27 9.36 -15.56
C THR A 195 7.17 8.65 -16.36
N PRO A 196 7.35 7.39 -16.78
CA PRO A 196 6.29 6.63 -17.42
C PRO A 196 5.08 6.45 -16.49
N GLY A 197 3.88 6.29 -17.06
CA GLY A 197 2.70 5.93 -16.27
C GLY A 197 2.83 4.53 -15.67
N GLY A 198 2.36 4.36 -14.43
CA GLY A 198 2.27 3.04 -13.81
C GLY A 198 1.27 2.14 -14.53
N VAL A 199 1.50 0.83 -14.51
CA VAL A 199 0.62 -0.17 -15.11
C VAL A 199 -0.03 -0.98 -14.00
N SER A 200 -1.34 -1.26 -14.12
CA SER A 200 -2.03 -2.16 -13.20
C SER A 200 -2.77 -3.25 -13.94
N GLN A 201 -2.65 -4.48 -13.47
CA GLN A 201 -3.33 -5.66 -13.99
C GLN A 201 -3.93 -6.47 -12.85
N THR A 202 -5.15 -6.98 -13.03
CA THR A 202 -5.76 -7.93 -12.10
C THR A 202 -5.81 -9.30 -12.76
N LEU A 203 -5.19 -10.29 -12.12
CA LEU A 203 -5.26 -11.67 -12.55
C LEU A 203 -6.57 -12.30 -12.05
N PRO A 204 -7.23 -13.17 -12.84
CA PRO A 204 -8.39 -13.94 -12.40
C PRO A 204 -7.99 -15.09 -11.45
N ALA A 205 -7.08 -14.83 -10.52
CA ALA A 205 -6.52 -15.78 -9.58
C ALA A 205 -7.10 -15.53 -8.20
N ARG A 206 -7.89 -16.48 -7.69
CA ARG A 206 -8.45 -16.39 -6.33
C ARG A 206 -7.35 -16.48 -5.29
N CYS A 207 -7.40 -15.61 -4.29
CA CYS A 207 -6.40 -15.57 -3.24
C CYS A 207 -7.04 -15.19 -1.88
N ASN A 208 -6.51 -15.76 -0.80
CA ASN A 208 -6.84 -15.40 0.58
C ASN A 208 -5.61 -15.27 1.49
N SER A 209 -4.42 -15.50 0.96
CA SER A 209 -3.14 -15.39 1.63
C SER A 209 -2.13 -14.78 0.65
N LEU A 210 -1.01 -14.27 1.14
CA LEU A 210 0.05 -13.76 0.27
C LEU A 210 1.41 -13.90 0.97
N GLN A 211 2.41 -14.34 0.22
CA GLN A 211 3.77 -14.54 0.71
C GLN A 211 4.78 -14.30 -0.40
N ALA A 212 5.96 -13.81 -0.02
CA ALA A 212 7.14 -13.78 -0.86
C ALA A 212 7.96 -15.05 -0.63
N PHE A 213 8.39 -15.68 -1.72
CA PHE A 213 9.36 -16.77 -1.69
C PHE A 213 10.63 -16.29 -2.42
N ALA A 214 11.72 -16.20 -1.65
CA ALA A 214 13.05 -15.93 -2.18
C ALA A 214 13.79 -17.28 -2.28
N GLY A 215 14.12 -17.66 -3.51
CA GLY A 215 14.88 -18.86 -3.84
C GLY A 215 16.38 -18.66 -3.66
N ASP A 216 17.18 -19.36 -4.46
CA ASP A 216 18.64 -19.18 -4.45
C ASP A 216 19.01 -17.75 -4.90
N PRO A 217 19.72 -16.96 -4.08
CA PRO A 217 20.11 -15.59 -4.43
C PRO A 217 21.02 -15.50 -5.67
N ASN A 218 21.67 -16.59 -6.07
CA ASN A 218 22.59 -16.65 -7.21
C ASN A 218 21.89 -16.87 -8.55
N THR A 219 20.78 -17.62 -8.57
CA THR A 219 20.04 -17.91 -9.81
C THR A 219 18.73 -17.13 -9.91
N ARG A 220 18.07 -16.82 -8.78
CA ARG A 220 16.79 -16.10 -8.66
C ARG A 220 15.62 -16.69 -9.48
N SER A 221 15.83 -17.79 -10.18
CA SER A 221 14.84 -18.49 -11.02
C SER A 221 13.65 -19.01 -10.23
N ASP A 222 13.89 -19.32 -8.96
CA ASP A 222 12.89 -19.89 -8.07
C ASP A 222 12.13 -18.80 -7.30
N ASP A 223 12.50 -17.53 -7.47
CA ASP A 223 11.81 -16.42 -6.81
C ASP A 223 10.34 -16.37 -7.27
N ALA A 224 9.43 -16.29 -6.30
CA ALA A 224 8.00 -16.36 -6.58
C ALA A 224 7.16 -15.51 -5.63
N VAL A 225 6.04 -15.03 -6.16
CA VAL A 225 4.91 -14.55 -5.37
C VAL A 225 3.98 -15.73 -5.11
N GLN A 226 3.72 -16.05 -3.85
CA GLN A 226 2.93 -17.20 -3.45
C GLN A 226 1.63 -16.79 -2.79
N TRP A 227 0.55 -17.53 -3.07
CA TRP A 227 -0.74 -17.37 -2.40
C TRP A 227 -1.43 -18.72 -2.24
N THR A 228 -2.49 -18.74 -1.46
CA THR A 228 -3.38 -19.89 -1.36
C THR A 228 -4.75 -19.51 -1.90
N THR A 229 -5.46 -20.51 -2.41
CA THR A 229 -6.86 -20.35 -2.78
C THR A 229 -7.75 -20.67 -1.57
N PRO A 230 -8.77 -19.84 -1.32
CA PRO A 230 -9.70 -20.08 -0.22
C PRO A 230 -10.43 -21.40 -0.42
N ARG A 231 -10.34 -22.29 0.58
CA ARG A 231 -11.09 -23.56 0.62
C ARG A 231 -12.51 -23.41 1.16
N PHE A 232 -12.89 -22.23 1.65
CA PHE A 232 -14.16 -22.00 2.33
C PHE A 232 -15.28 -21.65 1.34
N ARG A 233 -16.41 -22.37 1.44
CA ARG A 233 -17.71 -21.83 0.99
C ARG A 233 -17.99 -20.61 1.87
N VAL A 234 -18.18 -19.45 1.25
CA VAL A 234 -18.65 -18.23 1.94
C VAL A 234 -19.94 -18.61 2.67
N PRO A 235 -20.01 -18.52 4.02
CA PRO A 235 -21.26 -18.79 4.72
C PRO A 235 -22.33 -17.81 4.24
N PRO A 236 -23.60 -18.24 4.14
CA PRO A 236 -24.66 -17.41 3.59
C PRO A 236 -24.86 -16.15 4.44
N VAL A 237 -25.05 -15.04 3.72
CA VAL A 237 -25.41 -13.68 4.15
C VAL A 237 -25.63 -13.51 5.66
N THR A 238 -24.59 -13.09 6.37
CA THR A 238 -24.71 -12.52 7.71
C THR A 238 -25.24 -11.09 7.60
N ILE A 239 -26.28 -10.74 8.36
CA ILE A 239 -26.87 -9.38 8.37
C ILE A 239 -25.75 -8.34 8.54
N PRO A 240 -25.61 -7.34 7.65
CA PRO A 240 -24.46 -6.42 7.66
C PRO A 240 -24.50 -5.49 8.89
N LEU A 241 -23.32 -5.13 9.38
CA LEU A 241 -23.14 -4.00 10.30
C LEU A 241 -23.19 -2.71 9.48
N THR A 242 -23.84 -1.67 9.96
CA THR A 242 -23.78 -0.35 9.29
C THR A 242 -22.96 0.61 10.12
N VAL A 243 -21.95 1.22 9.51
CA VAL A 243 -21.11 2.26 10.13
C VAL A 243 -21.31 3.57 9.39
N ARG A 244 -21.68 4.63 10.09
CA ARG A 244 -21.89 5.95 9.49
C ARG A 244 -21.02 7.00 10.17
N PRO A 245 -20.05 7.60 9.48
CA PRO A 245 -19.38 8.80 9.97
C PRO A 245 -20.40 9.94 10.10
N THR A 246 -20.50 10.58 11.27
CA THR A 246 -21.51 11.62 11.51
C THR A 246 -20.92 13.01 11.72
N HIS A 247 -19.77 13.11 12.39
CA HIS A 247 -19.16 14.40 12.69
C HIS A 247 -17.64 14.32 12.60
N ILE A 248 -17.03 15.43 12.18
CA ILE A 248 -15.59 15.65 12.30
C ILE A 248 -15.39 16.95 13.06
N LYS A 249 -14.62 16.89 14.14
CA LYS A 249 -14.18 18.05 14.90
C LYS A 249 -12.70 18.29 14.65
N ARG A 250 -12.32 19.53 14.34
CA ARG A 250 -10.92 19.96 14.32
C ARG A 250 -10.48 20.28 15.74
N LEU A 251 -9.40 19.64 16.18
CA LEU A 251 -8.83 19.79 17.52
C LEU A 251 -7.73 20.85 17.53
N LYS A 252 -7.44 21.38 18.72
CA LYS A 252 -6.32 22.31 18.93
C LYS A 252 -5.00 21.56 18.86
N ALA A 253 -4.19 21.87 17.84
CA ALA A 253 -2.83 21.36 17.71
C ALA A 253 -1.81 22.41 18.21
N ARG A 254 -1.50 22.35 19.50
CA ARG A 254 -0.56 23.26 20.17
C ARG A 254 0.64 22.50 20.72
N THR A 255 1.80 23.15 20.81
CA THR A 255 2.94 22.61 21.57
C THR A 255 2.60 22.52 23.05
N LEU A 256 3.42 21.81 23.82
CA LEU A 256 3.36 21.83 25.29
C LEU A 256 3.51 23.24 25.87
N ALA A 257 4.12 24.18 25.13
CA ALA A 257 4.25 25.58 25.50
C ALA A 257 3.09 26.46 25.00
N GLY A 258 2.04 25.88 24.41
CA GLY A 258 0.84 26.59 23.94
C GLY A 258 0.95 27.23 22.55
N ASN A 259 2.11 27.10 21.87
CA ASN A 259 2.33 27.67 20.54
C ASN A 259 1.51 26.92 19.49
N VAL A 260 0.92 27.66 18.55
CA VAL A 260 0.16 27.09 17.42
C VAL A 260 1.13 26.39 16.47
N LEU A 261 0.83 25.15 16.09
CA LEU A 261 1.72 24.30 15.27
C LEU A 261 1.42 24.34 13.76
N TYR A 262 0.36 25.02 13.31
CA TYR A 262 -0.19 24.84 11.96
C TYR A 262 -0.99 26.07 11.45
N GLN A 263 -1.59 25.96 10.26
CA GLN A 263 -2.35 27.01 9.59
C GLN A 263 -3.73 27.26 10.26
N ALA A 264 -4.10 28.53 10.47
CA ALA A 264 -5.35 28.88 11.16
C ALA A 264 -6.62 28.25 10.53
N VAL A 265 -6.61 27.99 9.23
CA VAL A 265 -7.69 27.37 8.47
C VAL A 265 -7.13 26.22 7.63
N GLU A 266 -7.83 25.09 7.58
CA GLU A 266 -7.49 23.96 6.70
C GLU A 266 -8.74 23.40 6.01
N ALA A 267 -8.63 22.99 4.74
CA ALA A 267 -9.67 22.29 4.00
C ALA A 267 -9.28 20.82 3.80
N PRO A 268 -9.33 19.97 4.85
CA PRO A 268 -8.94 18.58 4.75
C PRO A 268 -10.01 17.79 3.99
N GLY A 269 -9.59 16.78 3.24
CA GLY A 269 -10.47 15.69 2.88
C GLY A 269 -10.11 14.41 3.63
N PHE A 270 -11.11 13.59 3.86
CA PHE A 270 -11.05 12.36 4.63
C PHE A 270 -11.53 11.16 3.84
N GLU A 271 -10.94 10.04 4.18
CA GLU A 271 -11.32 8.71 3.75
C GLU A 271 -11.63 7.86 4.98
N PHE A 272 -12.79 7.22 4.96
CA PHE A 272 -13.29 6.38 6.04
C PHE A 272 -13.40 4.95 5.58
N TRP A 273 -13.05 4.03 6.47
CA TRP A 273 -13.22 2.61 6.22
C TRP A 273 -13.93 1.95 7.40
N ALA A 274 -14.84 1.04 7.10
CA ALA A 274 -15.46 0.15 8.07
C ALA A 274 -15.39 -1.27 7.53
N GLY A 275 -14.49 -2.07 8.09
CA GLY A 275 -13.99 -3.26 7.40
C GLY A 275 -13.39 -2.84 6.05
N TYR A 276 -14.07 -3.17 4.96
CA TYR A 276 -13.63 -2.87 3.59
C TYR A 276 -14.60 -1.97 2.81
N GLY A 277 -15.73 -1.58 3.42
CA GLY A 277 -16.55 -0.51 2.88
C GLY A 277 -15.83 0.82 3.05
N THR A 278 -15.94 1.70 2.05
CA THR A 278 -15.21 2.97 2.02
C THR A 278 -16.14 4.13 1.74
N TRP A 279 -15.80 5.29 2.29
CA TRP A 279 -16.43 6.54 1.89
C TRP A 279 -15.44 7.69 1.98
N PHE A 280 -15.61 8.64 1.08
CA PHE A 280 -14.73 9.79 0.92
C PHE A 280 -15.53 11.07 1.09
N VAL A 281 -14.92 12.07 1.73
CA VAL A 281 -15.48 13.42 1.80
C VAL A 281 -14.38 14.47 1.75
N GLN A 282 -14.59 15.50 0.95
CA GLN A 282 -13.81 16.73 1.03
C GLN A 282 -14.57 17.70 1.94
N LEU A 283 -13.94 18.18 3.02
CA LEU A 283 -14.57 19.14 3.93
C LEU A 283 -14.36 20.58 3.44
N PRO A 284 -15.29 21.49 3.80
CA PRO A 284 -15.03 22.91 3.68
C PRO A 284 -13.88 23.34 4.60
N PRO A 285 -13.32 24.55 4.41
CA PRO A 285 -12.32 25.10 5.31
C PRO A 285 -12.82 25.12 6.77
N MET A 286 -12.01 24.57 7.69
CA MET A 286 -12.32 24.45 9.11
C MET A 286 -11.36 25.26 9.96
N ILE A 287 -11.82 25.80 11.10
CA ILE A 287 -11.00 26.41 12.18
C ILE A 287 -10.95 25.52 13.44
N GLU A 288 -10.10 25.86 14.42
CA GLU A 288 -10.03 25.17 15.72
C GLU A 288 -11.41 25.03 16.38
N ASP A 289 -11.66 23.88 16.99
CA ASP A 289 -12.90 23.50 17.67
C ASP A 289 -14.15 23.44 16.78
N GLN A 290 -14.05 23.80 15.50
CA GLN A 290 -15.16 23.68 14.57
C GLN A 290 -15.51 22.21 14.37
N THR A 291 -16.80 21.92 14.43
CA THR A 291 -17.36 20.61 14.12
C THR A 291 -18.19 20.72 12.84
N VAL A 292 -17.97 19.79 11.91
CA VAL A 292 -18.73 19.67 10.67
C VAL A 292 -19.53 18.38 10.75
N ALA A 293 -20.85 18.49 10.54
CA ALA A 293 -21.73 17.34 10.39
C ALA A 293 -21.56 16.75 8.98
N LEU A 294 -21.63 15.43 8.89
CA LEU A 294 -21.43 14.67 7.67
C LEU A 294 -22.76 14.09 7.19
N ALA A 295 -23.11 14.34 5.93
CA ALA A 295 -24.18 13.62 5.24
C ALA A 295 -23.64 12.30 4.65
N ALA A 296 -22.98 11.49 5.47
CA ALA A 296 -22.36 10.26 5.01
C ALA A 296 -23.41 9.18 4.73
N PRO A 297 -23.28 8.43 3.62
CA PRO A 297 -24.02 7.19 3.46
C PRO A 297 -23.60 6.20 4.55
N ALA A 298 -24.47 5.22 4.84
CA ALA A 298 -24.06 4.10 5.67
C ALA A 298 -22.99 3.28 4.93
N ILE A 299 -21.84 3.09 5.56
CA ILE A 299 -20.82 2.16 5.10
C ILE A 299 -21.26 0.78 5.60
N GLU A 300 -21.74 -0.06 4.70
CA GLU A 300 -22.08 -1.43 5.01
C GLU A 300 -20.79 -2.24 5.25
N ALA A 301 -20.56 -2.63 6.49
CA ALA A 301 -19.54 -3.61 6.84
C ALA A 301 -20.10 -5.01 6.53
N VAL A 302 -19.80 -5.48 5.32
CA VAL A 302 -20.12 -6.82 4.81
C VAL A 302 -19.26 -7.88 5.54
N PRO A 303 -19.72 -9.14 5.65
CA PRO A 303 -20.79 -9.57 6.56
C PRO A 303 -20.40 -9.36 8.04
N LYS A 304 -21.39 -9.33 8.95
CA LYS A 304 -21.16 -9.34 10.40
C LYS A 304 -20.04 -10.32 10.76
N PRO A 305 -18.98 -9.84 11.43
CA PRO A 305 -17.90 -10.70 11.86
C PRO A 305 -18.50 -11.88 12.66
N ASN A 306 -18.16 -13.13 12.31
CA ASN A 306 -18.49 -14.31 13.13
C ASN A 306 -18.02 -14.10 14.59
N GLY A 307 -18.51 -14.87 15.55
CA GLY A 307 -18.24 -14.62 16.99
C GLY A 307 -16.77 -14.46 17.41
N SER A 308 -15.83 -14.85 16.55
CA SER A 308 -14.38 -14.65 16.70
C SER A 308 -13.80 -13.40 16.01
N THR A 309 -14.43 -12.80 14.99
CA THR A 309 -13.88 -11.67 14.20
C THR A 309 -14.19 -10.29 14.80
N ALA A 310 -13.45 -9.26 14.41
CA ALA A 310 -13.61 -7.88 14.89
C ALA A 310 -14.00 -6.92 13.73
N LEU A 311 -14.88 -5.97 14.00
CA LEU A 311 -15.12 -4.81 13.15
C LEU A 311 -13.95 -3.84 13.30
N VAL A 312 -13.39 -3.35 12.19
CA VAL A 312 -12.35 -2.31 12.22
C VAL A 312 -12.90 -1.05 11.58
N VAL A 313 -12.82 0.06 12.29
CA VAL A 313 -13.20 1.38 11.79
C VAL A 313 -11.95 2.25 11.69
N ILE A 314 -11.80 2.95 10.58
CA ILE A 314 -10.61 3.68 10.19
C ILE A 314 -11.01 5.07 9.73
N ALA A 315 -10.21 6.06 10.09
CA ALA A 315 -10.27 7.40 9.54
C ALA A 315 -8.88 7.87 9.10
N SER A 316 -8.76 8.41 7.88
CA SER A 316 -7.52 8.93 7.32
C SER A 316 -7.73 10.26 6.61
N THR A 317 -6.74 11.16 6.63
CA THR A 317 -6.70 12.27 5.67
C THR A 317 -6.20 11.75 4.31
N ILE A 318 -6.64 12.35 3.20
CA ILE A 318 -6.33 11.85 1.83
C ILE A 318 -4.89 12.19 1.41
N HIS A 319 -4.36 13.32 1.88
CA HIS A 319 -3.11 13.85 1.37
C HIS A 319 -1.86 13.31 2.08
N GLN A 320 -2.01 12.68 3.25
CA GLN A 320 -0.88 12.13 3.99
C GLN A 320 -1.24 10.79 4.63
N ALA A 321 -0.63 9.71 4.12
CA ALA A 321 -0.85 8.35 4.58
C ALA A 321 -0.58 8.15 6.09
N THR A 322 0.26 9.00 6.69
CA THR A 322 0.64 8.98 8.10
C THR A 322 -0.34 9.69 9.04
N GLU A 323 -1.36 10.38 8.52
CA GLU A 323 -2.32 11.17 9.30
C GLU A 323 -3.65 10.43 9.44
N SER A 324 -3.61 9.36 10.24
CA SER A 324 -4.64 8.34 10.15
C SER A 324 -4.71 7.51 11.45
N ASN A 325 -5.88 7.01 11.83
CA ASN A 325 -6.05 6.17 13.03
C ASN A 325 -7.19 5.15 12.87
N PHE A 326 -7.21 4.11 13.71
CA PHE A 326 -8.22 3.04 13.69
C PHE A 326 -8.67 2.59 15.08
N HIS A 327 -9.83 1.96 15.14
CA HIS A 327 -10.34 1.24 16.30
C HIS A 327 -10.86 -0.14 15.87
N THR A 328 -10.74 -1.12 16.77
CA THR A 328 -11.23 -2.49 16.58
C THR A 328 -12.31 -2.81 17.61
N PHE A 329 -13.43 -3.38 17.18
CA PHE A 329 -14.55 -3.76 18.02
C PHE A 329 -14.88 -5.24 17.84
N THR A 330 -14.92 -6.00 18.94
CA THR A 330 -15.14 -7.45 18.90
C THR A 330 -16.59 -7.79 19.23
N SER A 331 -16.96 -9.07 19.09
CA SER A 331 -18.25 -9.59 19.56
C SER A 331 -18.50 -9.29 21.06
N ALA A 332 -17.45 -9.28 21.89
CA ALA A 332 -17.53 -8.96 23.32
C ALA A 332 -17.96 -7.52 23.59
N THR A 333 -17.70 -6.58 22.67
CA THR A 333 -18.16 -5.19 22.75
C THR A 333 -19.38 -4.92 21.88
N ASN A 334 -20.12 -5.98 21.50
CA ASN A 334 -21.23 -5.91 20.54
C ASN A 334 -20.84 -5.14 19.26
N PHE A 335 -19.61 -5.37 18.78
CA PHE A 335 -19.04 -4.70 17.61
C PHE A 335 -19.05 -3.17 17.69
N GLY A 336 -19.04 -2.59 18.89
CA GLY A 336 -19.00 -1.14 19.07
C GLY A 336 -20.33 -0.45 18.81
N ASN A 337 -21.45 -1.19 18.87
CA ASN A 337 -22.80 -0.65 18.68
C ASN A 337 -23.01 0.66 19.47
N GLY A 338 -23.55 1.67 18.79
CA GLY A 338 -23.69 3.04 19.29
C GLY A 338 -22.66 4.00 18.70
N THR A 339 -22.52 5.16 19.34
CA THR A 339 -21.62 6.22 18.89
C THR A 339 -20.19 5.97 19.36
N GLN A 340 -19.26 5.93 18.41
CA GLN A 340 -17.83 5.72 18.61
C GLN A 340 -17.02 6.91 18.11
N LYS A 341 -15.79 7.04 18.61
CA LYS A 341 -14.88 8.13 18.22
C LYS A 341 -13.51 7.58 17.83
N VAL A 342 -12.89 8.22 16.85
CA VAL A 342 -11.51 7.96 16.41
C VAL A 342 -10.77 9.28 16.34
N THR A 343 -9.64 9.38 17.04
CA THR A 343 -8.81 10.59 17.04
C THR A 343 -7.68 10.44 16.03
N ILE A 344 -7.58 11.34 15.05
CA ILE A 344 -6.49 11.38 14.08
C ILE A 344 -5.39 12.30 14.60
N TYR A 345 -4.14 11.80 14.55
CA TYR A 345 -2.96 12.56 14.93
C TYR A 345 -2.26 13.09 13.69
N LYS A 346 -1.79 14.34 13.75
CA LYS A 346 -0.92 14.95 12.73
C LYS A 346 0.48 15.16 13.27
N THR A 347 1.44 15.10 12.36
CA THR A 347 2.84 15.43 12.63
C THR A 347 3.15 16.82 12.08
N TYR A 348 3.74 17.67 12.91
CA TYR A 348 4.24 18.99 12.53
C TYR A 348 5.74 19.08 12.74
N PHE A 349 6.42 19.75 11.82
CA PHE A 349 7.85 20.02 11.91
C PHE A 349 8.07 21.50 12.23
N GLU A 350 8.68 21.76 13.38
CA GLU A 350 9.17 23.08 13.75
C GLU A 350 10.57 23.26 13.16
N PRO A 351 10.84 24.36 12.41
CA PRO A 351 12.15 24.60 11.84
C PRO A 351 13.22 24.79 12.94
N PRO A 352 14.51 24.59 12.62
CA PRO A 352 15.60 24.91 13.53
C PRO A 352 15.52 26.36 14.00
N LYS A 353 15.80 26.59 15.29
CA LYS A 353 15.91 27.92 15.92
C LYS A 353 17.30 28.10 16.54
N PRO A 354 18.36 28.35 15.76
CA PRO A 354 19.68 28.64 16.30
C PRO A 354 19.67 29.93 17.16
N PRO A 355 20.44 30.01 18.25
CA PRO A 355 21.37 28.98 18.78
C PRO A 355 20.69 27.89 19.63
N TYR A 356 19.43 28.06 20.03
CA TYR A 356 18.78 27.24 21.07
C TYR A 356 18.26 25.87 20.62
N SER A 357 17.99 25.70 19.33
CA SER A 357 17.54 24.44 18.73
C SER A 357 18.10 24.29 17.32
N PRO A 358 19.34 23.80 17.15
CA PRO A 358 19.98 23.69 15.84
C PRO A 358 19.36 22.60 14.94
N LYS A 359 18.47 21.76 15.48
CA LYS A 359 17.77 20.71 14.74
C LYS A 359 16.27 21.02 14.65
N PRO A 360 15.59 20.63 13.54
CA PRO A 360 14.14 20.67 13.46
C PRO A 360 13.53 19.78 14.54
N ARG A 361 12.39 20.18 15.09
CA ARG A 361 11.65 19.38 16.09
C ARG A 361 10.38 18.82 15.45
N LYS A 362 10.10 17.55 15.73
CA LYS A 362 8.89 16.86 15.29
C LYS A 362 7.89 16.85 16.45
N HIS A 363 6.68 17.33 16.22
CA HIS A 363 5.58 17.33 17.18
C HIS A 363 4.43 16.48 16.63
N THR A 364 3.97 15.49 17.40
CA THR A 364 2.78 14.70 17.05
C THR A 364 1.64 15.08 18.00
N VAL A 365 0.53 15.55 17.46
CA VAL A 365 -0.61 16.05 18.25
C VAL A 365 -1.94 15.59 17.65
N ALA A 366 -2.96 15.46 18.51
CA ALA A 366 -4.32 15.16 18.06
C ALA A 366 -4.84 16.34 17.23
N ALA A 367 -5.25 16.07 15.99
CA ALA A 367 -5.65 17.10 15.03
C ALA A 367 -7.14 17.05 14.69
N TYR A 368 -7.72 15.84 14.64
CA TYR A 368 -9.14 15.68 14.39
C TYR A 368 -9.74 14.60 15.28
N GLU A 369 -11.01 14.75 15.61
CA GLU A 369 -11.84 13.71 16.21
C GLU A 369 -12.96 13.39 15.22
N VAL A 370 -13.09 12.13 14.85
CA VAL A 370 -14.14 11.63 13.97
C VAL A 370 -15.13 10.82 14.78
N THR A 371 -16.40 11.15 14.67
CA THR A 371 -17.50 10.43 15.31
C THR A 371 -18.19 9.53 14.31
N PHE A 372 -18.46 8.28 14.71
CA PHE A 372 -19.15 7.26 13.93
C PHE A 372 -20.36 6.74 14.70
N ASP A 373 -21.44 6.44 14.01
CA ASP A 373 -22.53 5.62 14.54
C ASP A 373 -22.44 4.21 13.96
N ILE A 374 -22.39 3.22 14.84
CA ILE A 374 -22.34 1.81 14.47
C ILE A 374 -23.66 1.16 14.89
N VAL A 375 -24.39 0.57 13.95
CA VAL A 375 -25.63 -0.17 14.22
C VAL A 375 -25.39 -1.65 14.01
N ALA A 376 -25.47 -2.41 15.10
CA ALA A 376 -25.44 -3.86 15.09
C ALA A 376 -26.83 -4.44 14.79
N PRO A 377 -26.93 -5.53 14.00
CA PRO A 377 -28.21 -6.17 13.77
C PRO A 377 -28.77 -6.74 15.08
N TYR A 378 -30.07 -6.54 15.30
CA TYR A 378 -30.82 -7.10 16.42
C TYR A 378 -30.57 -8.61 16.51
N GLN A 379 -30.07 -9.08 17.66
CA GLN A 379 -30.11 -10.50 17.97
C GLN A 379 -31.53 -10.80 18.42
N TYR A 380 -32.31 -11.54 17.62
CA TYR A 380 -33.47 -12.21 18.17
C TYR A 380 -32.94 -13.16 19.25
N ALA A 381 -33.17 -12.81 20.52
CA ALA A 381 -33.02 -13.76 21.60
C ALA A 381 -33.90 -14.95 21.23
N THR A 382 -33.29 -16.12 21.04
CA THR A 382 -34.06 -17.37 20.98
C THR A 382 -34.91 -17.41 22.23
N SER A 383 -36.23 -17.32 22.06
CA SER A 383 -37.18 -17.50 23.15
C SER A 383 -36.77 -18.74 23.96
N PRO A 384 -36.73 -18.68 25.29
CA PRO A 384 -36.53 -19.88 26.08
C PRO A 384 -37.62 -20.87 25.66
N THR A 385 -37.19 -22.03 25.16
CA THR A 385 -38.04 -23.21 25.01
C THR A 385 -38.81 -23.37 26.31
N LEU A 386 -40.13 -23.17 26.25
CA LEU A 386 -41.03 -23.57 27.32
C LEU A 386 -40.81 -25.08 27.53
N GLU A 387 -40.23 -25.45 28.66
CA GLU A 387 -40.38 -26.78 29.23
C GLU A 387 -41.88 -27.00 29.45
N SER A 388 -42.54 -27.66 28.51
CA SER A 388 -43.84 -28.29 28.77
C SER A 388 -43.61 -29.80 28.86
N GLY A 389 -43.44 -30.26 30.08
CA GLY A 389 -43.38 -31.67 30.44
C GLY A 389 -43.85 -31.88 31.87
N GLU A 390 -44.91 -31.16 32.28
CA GLU A 390 -45.66 -31.45 33.49
C GLU A 390 -46.55 -32.67 33.20
N THR A 391 -46.15 -33.81 33.77
CA THR A 391 -46.98 -34.99 33.96
C THR A 391 -48.17 -34.66 34.84
N ILE A 392 -49.39 -34.95 34.36
CA ILE A 392 -50.57 -35.16 35.20
C ILE A 392 -51.38 -36.33 34.62
N ASP A 393 -51.48 -37.38 35.44
CA ASP A 393 -52.42 -38.51 35.55
C ASP A 393 -52.89 -39.30 34.31
#